data_AF-A0A9R1DME9-F1
#
_entry.id   AF-A0A9R1DME9-F1
#
_cell.length_a   1.000
_cell.length_b   1.000
_cell.length_c   1.000
_cell.angle_alpha   90.00
_cell.angle_beta   90.00
_cell.angle_gamma   90.00
#
_symmetry.space_group_name_H-M   'P 1'
#
loop_
_entity.id
_entity.type
_entity.pdbx_description
1 polymer ?
#
loop_
_entity_poly.entity_id
_entity_poly.type
_entity_poly.pdbx_seq_one_letter_code
_entity_poly.pdbx_strand_id
1 'polypeptide(L)'
;MKRRATMDPHQEQPAESYKIHVKMLKTVAIDVSCTDTVDHIKTKVSAIEGIDKCLQELFFSGIHLKNDDKLADYNIMTNSSVDLFVTDGMQISVKIPSVGKTINLNVRKSNKVADVKAEIEQKVGILMNNQILMYAGRQLEDNQLLSQCDLRNEQPLHVLVSPVDKLRIFVNVRGERTVSVNVKCWYTVADVKLMIETSEDIKRRQNP
;
A
#
# COMPACT_ATOMS: atom_id res chain seq x y z
N MET A 1 36.76 76.99 -14.52
CA MET A 1 37.14 75.66 -15.07
C MET A 1 37.92 74.87 -14.03
N LYS A 2 37.29 73.89 -13.38
CA LYS A 2 37.94 72.67 -12.88
C LYS A 2 36.83 71.66 -12.57
N ARG A 3 36.83 70.60 -13.37
CA ARG A 3 35.96 69.43 -13.23
C ARG A 3 36.34 68.68 -11.95
N ARG A 4 35.34 68.19 -11.21
CA ARG A 4 35.37 66.87 -10.57
C ARG A 4 33.94 66.44 -10.29
N ALA A 5 33.44 65.59 -11.18
CA ALA A 5 32.45 64.60 -10.81
C ALA A 5 33.07 63.70 -9.75
N THR A 6 32.26 63.27 -8.78
CA THR A 6 32.30 61.90 -8.27
C THR A 6 31.04 61.66 -7.47
N MET A 7 30.32 60.64 -7.92
CA MET A 7 29.07 60.12 -7.39
C MET A 7 29.24 59.61 -5.96
N ASP A 8 28.16 59.73 -5.20
CA ASP A 8 27.86 58.95 -3.99
C ASP A 8 27.93 57.46 -4.33
N PRO A 9 28.55 56.59 -3.51
CA PRO A 9 27.69 55.63 -2.82
C PRO A 9 28.34 55.00 -1.56
N HIS A 10 27.93 55.41 -0.37
CA HIS A 10 28.06 54.55 0.81
C HIS A 10 26.73 54.49 1.59
N GLN A 11 25.67 54.09 0.90
CA GLN A 11 24.66 53.23 1.55
C GLN A 11 25.21 51.80 1.50
N GLU A 12 26.03 51.43 2.48
CA GLU A 12 26.20 50.02 2.81
C GLU A 12 24.92 49.56 3.51
N GLN A 13 23.95 49.13 2.70
CA GLN A 13 22.87 48.27 3.15
C GLN A 13 23.50 47.01 3.78
N PRO A 14 23.02 46.54 4.95
CA PRO A 14 23.52 45.29 5.50
C PRO A 14 23.24 44.18 4.48
N ALA A 15 24.23 43.33 4.19
CA ALA A 15 24.06 42.28 3.18
C ALA A 15 22.82 41.42 3.50
N GLU A 16 21.77 41.56 2.70
CA GLU A 16 20.45 40.92 2.88
C GLU A 16 20.44 39.40 2.59
N SER A 17 21.60 38.73 2.48
CA SER A 17 21.64 37.27 2.31
C SER A 17 23.02 36.66 2.63
N TYR A 18 23.04 35.34 2.86
CA TYR A 18 24.21 34.55 3.24
C TYR A 18 24.49 33.42 2.25
N LYS A 19 25.71 32.84 2.33
CA LYS A 19 26.15 31.71 1.51
C LYS A 19 25.49 30.39 1.93
N ILE A 20 25.09 29.60 0.92
CA ILE A 20 24.80 28.17 1.07
C ILE A 20 25.57 27.38 0.01
N HIS A 21 25.94 26.14 0.35
CA HIS A 21 26.35 25.13 -0.63
C HIS A 21 25.62 23.83 -0.29
N VAL A 22 24.90 23.26 -1.26
CA VAL A 22 24.20 21.98 -1.12
C VAL A 22 24.65 21.10 -2.29
N LYS A 23 25.26 19.96 -1.98
CA LYS A 23 25.48 18.88 -2.95
C LYS A 23 25.29 17.57 -2.23
N MET A 24 24.38 16.75 -2.72
CA MET A 24 24.17 15.40 -2.22
C MET A 24 24.06 14.45 -3.40
N LEU A 25 24.98 13.49 -3.47
CA LEU A 25 24.67 12.14 -3.89
C LEU A 25 25.69 11.23 -3.20
N LYS A 26 25.22 10.48 -2.20
CA LYS A 26 26.03 9.55 -1.41
C LYS A 26 25.78 8.15 -1.95
N THR A 27 26.84 7.47 -2.38
CA THR A 27 26.79 6.05 -2.76
C THR A 27 27.34 5.22 -1.61
N VAL A 28 26.60 4.19 -1.23
CA VAL A 28 27.00 3.22 -0.20
C VAL A 28 27.21 1.88 -0.90
N ALA A 29 28.38 1.28 -0.69
CA ALA A 29 28.63 -0.09 -1.14
C ALA A 29 27.98 -1.06 -0.15
N ILE A 30 27.17 -1.98 -0.67
CA ILE A 30 26.54 -3.04 0.10
C ILE A 30 26.86 -4.39 -0.52
N ASP A 31 27.28 -5.35 0.30
CA ASP A 31 27.50 -6.72 -0.14
C ASP A 31 26.15 -7.44 -0.24
N VAL A 32 25.81 -7.92 -1.43
CA VAL A 32 24.51 -8.53 -1.73
C VAL A 32 24.68 -9.77 -2.59
N SER A 33 23.75 -10.71 -2.45
CA SER A 33 23.61 -11.85 -3.35
C SER A 33 22.53 -11.55 -4.40
N CYS A 34 22.64 -12.10 -5.61
CA CYS A 34 21.57 -12.01 -6.61
C CYS A 34 20.25 -12.65 -6.15
N THR A 35 20.31 -13.53 -5.14
CA THR A 35 19.16 -14.17 -4.51
C THR A 35 18.56 -13.35 -3.36
N ASP A 36 19.19 -12.26 -2.93
CA ASP A 36 18.66 -11.39 -1.88
C ASP A 36 17.37 -10.72 -2.36
N THR A 37 16.37 -10.67 -1.48
CA THR A 37 15.14 -9.92 -1.73
C THR A 37 15.36 -8.43 -1.51
N VAL A 38 14.53 -7.60 -2.13
CA VAL A 38 14.57 -6.15 -1.94
C VAL A 38 14.35 -5.78 -0.46
N ASP A 39 13.51 -6.51 0.28
CA ASP A 39 13.35 -6.32 1.73
C ASP A 39 14.65 -6.59 2.53
N HIS A 40 15.44 -7.57 2.11
CA HIS A 40 16.76 -7.82 2.68
C HIS A 40 17.72 -6.66 2.38
N ILE A 41 17.68 -6.10 1.17
CA ILE A 41 18.47 -4.92 0.80
C ILE A 41 18.11 -3.73 1.68
N LYS A 42 16.82 -3.45 1.85
CA LYS A 42 16.35 -2.37 2.74
C LYS A 42 16.84 -2.55 4.18
N THR A 43 16.92 -3.80 4.65
CA THR A 43 17.46 -4.12 5.98
C THR A 43 18.95 -3.77 6.08
N LYS A 44 19.75 -4.09 5.05
CA LYS A 44 21.18 -3.72 5.00
C LYS A 44 21.38 -2.20 4.95
N VAL A 45 20.62 -1.51 4.11
CA VAL A 45 20.64 -0.04 4.04
C VAL A 45 20.25 0.58 5.39
N SER A 46 19.25 0.02 6.08
CA SER A 46 18.86 0.48 7.41
C SER A 46 20.00 0.35 8.42
N ALA A 47 20.72 -0.78 8.39
CA ALA A 47 21.87 -1.01 9.28
C ALA A 47 23.04 -0.05 9.03
N ILE A 48 23.25 0.39 7.78
CA ILE A 48 24.39 1.25 7.41
C ILE A 48 24.05 2.74 7.54
N GLU A 49 22.86 3.14 7.07
CA GLU A 49 22.46 4.55 6.97
C GLU A 49 21.52 4.99 8.10
N GLY A 50 20.99 4.05 8.89
CA GLY A 50 20.02 4.36 9.96
C GLY A 50 18.64 4.78 9.45
N ILE A 51 18.33 4.51 8.18
CA ILE A 51 17.03 4.84 7.57
C ILE A 51 16.09 3.65 7.76
N ASP A 52 14.93 3.85 8.39
CA ASP A 52 13.95 2.78 8.58
C ASP A 52 13.48 2.19 7.25
N LYS A 53 13.30 0.86 7.19
CA LYS A 53 12.91 0.14 5.96
C LYS A 53 11.64 0.69 5.31
N CYS A 54 10.66 1.11 6.11
CA CYS A 54 9.40 1.65 5.61
C CYS A 54 9.55 3.02 4.92
N LEU A 55 10.63 3.75 5.20
CA LEU A 55 10.95 5.02 4.55
C LEU A 55 11.69 4.81 3.22
N GLN A 56 12.29 3.64 3.02
CA GLN A 56 13.13 3.35 1.86
C GLN A 56 12.30 2.88 0.66
N GLU A 57 12.38 3.60 -0.44
CA GLU A 57 11.89 3.16 -1.74
C GLU A 57 13.07 3.00 -2.69
N LEU A 58 13.28 1.79 -3.19
CA LEU A 58 14.42 1.45 -4.04
C LEU A 58 13.98 1.38 -5.50
N PHE A 59 14.77 1.99 -6.38
CA PHE A 59 14.50 2.02 -7.82
C PHE A 59 15.72 1.56 -8.61
N PHE A 60 15.48 0.82 -9.70
CA PHE A 60 16.52 0.45 -10.65
C PHE A 60 16.02 0.70 -12.07
N SER A 61 16.78 1.48 -12.85
CA SER A 61 16.38 1.88 -14.22
C SER A 61 14.97 2.49 -14.28
N GLY A 62 14.59 3.27 -13.26
CA GLY A 62 13.27 3.89 -13.14
C GLY A 62 12.14 2.96 -12.66
N ILE A 63 12.43 1.68 -12.39
CA ILE A 63 11.45 0.70 -11.91
C ILE A 63 11.48 0.63 -10.39
N HIS A 64 10.33 0.78 -9.74
CA HIS A 64 10.18 0.58 -8.30
C HIS A 64 10.34 -0.91 -7.94
N LEU A 65 11.27 -1.22 -7.05
CA LEU A 65 11.58 -2.58 -6.64
C LEU A 65 10.62 -3.05 -5.54
N LYS A 66 9.94 -4.18 -5.77
CA LYS A 66 9.01 -4.75 -4.78
C LYS A 66 9.75 -5.57 -3.72
N ASN A 67 9.32 -5.44 -2.46
CA ASN A 67 9.98 -6.05 -1.29
C ASN A 67 10.25 -7.56 -1.42
N ASP A 68 9.31 -8.31 -2.01
CA ASP A 68 9.37 -9.77 -2.11
C ASP A 68 10.18 -10.28 -3.32
N ASP A 69 10.49 -9.41 -4.28
CA ASP A 69 11.23 -9.76 -5.49
C ASP A 69 12.75 -9.82 -5.20
N LYS A 70 13.49 -10.61 -5.98
CA LYS A 70 14.95 -10.76 -5.87
C LYS A 70 15.68 -9.77 -6.76
N LEU A 71 16.93 -9.46 -6.42
CA LEU A 71 17.79 -8.63 -7.28
C LEU A 71 17.94 -9.18 -8.71
N ALA A 72 18.04 -10.51 -8.85
CA ALA A 72 18.11 -11.18 -10.14
C ALA A 72 16.87 -10.94 -11.02
N ASP A 73 15.68 -10.75 -10.43
CA ASP A 73 14.42 -10.54 -11.17
C ASP A 73 14.44 -9.20 -11.94
N TYR A 74 15.30 -8.26 -11.50
CA TYR A 74 15.52 -6.96 -12.13
C TYR A 74 16.85 -6.89 -12.90
N ASN A 75 17.57 -8.00 -13.03
CA ASN A 75 18.92 -8.06 -13.60
C ASN A 75 19.91 -7.12 -12.89
N ILE A 76 19.76 -6.93 -11.58
CA ILE A 76 20.72 -6.16 -10.78
C ILE A 76 21.93 -7.05 -10.51
N MET A 77 23.09 -6.62 -11.02
CA MET A 77 24.35 -7.36 -11.00
C MET A 77 25.44 -6.56 -10.28
N THR A 78 26.64 -7.16 -10.16
CA THR A 78 27.83 -6.48 -9.63
C THR A 78 28.03 -5.11 -10.27
N ASN A 79 28.36 -4.11 -9.45
CA ASN A 79 28.53 -2.70 -9.83
C ASN A 79 27.28 -1.98 -10.37
N SER A 80 26.09 -2.59 -10.27
CA SER A 80 24.84 -1.87 -10.53
C SER A 80 24.61 -0.80 -9.46
N SER A 81 23.99 0.30 -9.83
CA SER A 81 23.55 1.36 -8.90
C SER A 81 22.04 1.32 -8.75
N VAL A 82 21.55 1.22 -7.51
CA VAL A 82 20.13 1.27 -7.16
C VAL A 82 19.88 2.60 -6.46
N ASP A 83 18.89 3.34 -6.94
CA ASP A 83 18.51 4.63 -6.38
C ASP A 83 17.66 4.42 -5.12
N LEU A 84 18.03 5.09 -4.03
CA LEU A 84 17.26 5.12 -2.79
C LEU A 84 16.56 6.46 -2.66
N PHE A 85 15.23 6.42 -2.52
CA PHE A 85 14.43 7.56 -2.14
C PHE A 85 13.91 7.38 -0.72
N VAL A 86 14.16 8.38 0.13
CA VAL A 86 13.59 8.43 1.48
C VAL A 86 12.23 9.11 1.40
N THR A 87 11.19 8.43 1.85
CA THR A 87 9.79 8.86 1.77
C THR A 87 9.18 9.05 3.15
N ASP A 88 7.91 9.42 3.19
CA ASP A 88 7.09 9.53 4.40
C ASP A 88 6.42 8.21 4.81
N GLY A 89 7.00 7.08 4.38
CA GLY A 89 6.47 5.76 4.66
C GLY A 89 6.37 5.43 6.16
N MET A 90 5.51 4.49 6.47
CA MET A 90 5.30 3.96 7.81
C MET A 90 4.94 2.49 7.72
N GLN A 91 5.25 1.73 8.76
CA GLN A 91 4.78 0.36 8.91
C GLN A 91 3.60 0.35 9.89
N ILE A 92 2.52 -0.32 9.53
CA ILE A 92 1.34 -0.52 10.40
C ILE A 92 1.12 -2.00 10.65
N SER A 93 0.62 -2.35 11.84
CA SER A 93 0.22 -3.71 12.17
C SER A 93 -1.28 -3.86 11.92
N VAL A 94 -1.69 -4.74 11.02
CA VAL A 94 -3.10 -5.01 10.74
C VAL A 94 -3.53 -6.26 11.50
N LYS A 95 -4.45 -6.09 12.44
CA LYS A 95 -5.05 -7.17 13.23
C LYS A 95 -6.42 -7.52 12.69
N ILE A 96 -6.64 -8.81 12.42
CA ILE A 96 -7.91 -9.36 11.96
C ILE A 96 -8.40 -10.37 13.01
N PRO A 97 -9.08 -9.92 14.08
CA PRO A 97 -9.40 -10.79 15.22
C PRO A 97 -10.22 -12.02 14.84
N SER A 98 -11.19 -11.89 13.93
CA SER A 98 -12.06 -12.99 13.49
C SER A 98 -11.31 -14.12 12.76
N VAL A 99 -10.14 -13.80 12.18
CA VAL A 99 -9.28 -14.76 11.46
C VAL A 99 -8.08 -15.18 12.32
N GLY A 100 -7.85 -14.50 13.45
CA GLY A 100 -6.67 -14.73 14.30
C GLY A 100 -5.34 -14.36 13.63
N LYS A 101 -5.36 -13.49 12.60
CA LYS A 101 -4.16 -13.09 11.84
C LYS A 101 -3.72 -11.68 12.20
N THR A 102 -2.41 -11.48 12.28
CA THR A 102 -1.76 -10.17 12.33
C THR A 102 -0.74 -10.11 11.21
N ILE A 103 -0.79 -9.08 10.37
CA ILE A 103 0.17 -8.84 9.29
C ILE A 103 0.76 -7.43 9.45
N ASN A 104 1.95 -7.21 8.91
CA ASN A 104 2.55 -5.88 8.84
C ASN A 104 2.45 -5.37 7.40
N LEU A 105 2.05 -4.10 7.25
CA LEU A 105 1.96 -3.42 5.96
C LEU A 105 2.88 -2.20 5.96
N ASN A 106 3.60 -1.99 4.86
CA ASN A 106 4.34 -0.76 4.62
C ASN A 106 3.45 0.16 3.76
N VAL A 107 3.12 1.33 4.28
CA VAL A 107 2.17 2.27 3.69
C VAL A 107 2.74 3.69 3.73
N ARG A 108 2.23 4.60 2.91
CA ARG A 108 2.59 6.03 2.93
C ARG A 108 1.48 6.85 3.57
N LYS A 109 1.80 8.01 4.14
CA LYS A 109 0.76 8.93 4.66
C LYS A 109 -0.14 9.47 3.54
N SER A 110 0.35 9.47 2.30
CA SER A 110 -0.40 9.81 1.10
C SER A 110 -1.30 8.70 0.57
N ASN A 111 -1.20 7.46 1.09
CA ASN A 111 -2.12 6.40 0.70
C ASN A 111 -3.53 6.66 1.20
N LYS A 112 -4.51 6.14 0.47
CA LYS A 112 -5.90 6.08 0.89
C LYS A 112 -6.16 4.81 1.69
N VAL A 113 -7.24 4.82 2.47
CA VAL A 113 -7.75 3.63 3.16
C VAL A 113 -8.05 2.49 2.15
N ALA A 114 -8.57 2.82 0.96
CA ALA A 114 -8.77 1.84 -0.10
C ALA A 114 -7.47 1.13 -0.53
N ASP A 115 -6.33 1.83 -0.57
CA ASP A 115 -5.03 1.23 -0.91
C ASP A 115 -4.62 0.20 0.15
N VAL A 116 -4.86 0.52 1.42
CA VAL A 116 -4.61 -0.42 2.54
C VAL A 116 -5.50 -1.64 2.43
N LYS A 117 -6.78 -1.45 2.09
CA LYS A 117 -7.69 -2.58 1.86
C LYS A 117 -7.21 -3.50 0.73
N ALA A 118 -6.71 -2.92 -0.37
CA ALA A 118 -6.17 -3.69 -1.50
C ALA A 118 -4.96 -4.53 -1.07
N GLU A 119 -4.05 -3.96 -0.28
CA GLU A 119 -2.89 -4.68 0.27
C GLU A 119 -3.31 -5.84 1.20
N ILE A 120 -4.32 -5.63 2.05
CA ILE A 120 -4.87 -6.68 2.91
C ILE A 120 -5.49 -7.79 2.06
N GLU A 121 -6.20 -7.45 0.97
CA GLU A 121 -6.77 -8.43 0.04
C GLU A 121 -5.67 -9.26 -0.60
N GLN A 122 -4.59 -8.64 -1.09
CA GLN A 122 -3.48 -9.35 -1.70
C GLN A 122 -2.79 -10.32 -0.72
N LYS A 123 -2.63 -9.92 0.55
CA LYS A 123 -1.89 -10.71 1.55
C LYS A 123 -2.74 -11.75 2.28
N VAL A 124 -4.05 -11.52 2.42
CA VAL A 124 -4.92 -12.38 3.24
C VAL A 124 -6.08 -12.99 2.46
N GLY A 125 -6.40 -12.46 1.28
CA GLY A 125 -7.48 -12.94 0.42
C GLY A 125 -8.88 -12.45 0.81
N ILE A 126 -8.99 -11.48 1.73
CA ILE A 126 -10.27 -10.89 2.12
C ILE A 126 -10.58 -9.75 1.13
N LEU A 127 -11.63 -9.88 0.32
CA LEU A 127 -12.02 -8.84 -0.66
C LEU A 127 -12.12 -7.46 -0.01
N MET A 128 -11.63 -6.40 -0.67
CA MET A 128 -11.69 -5.02 -0.16
C MET A 128 -13.07 -4.62 0.39
N ASN A 129 -14.15 -4.99 -0.32
CA ASN A 129 -15.53 -4.67 0.05
C ASN A 129 -16.00 -5.40 1.32
N ASN A 130 -15.31 -6.46 1.72
CA ASN A 130 -15.60 -7.22 2.94
C ASN A 130 -14.80 -6.71 4.15
N GLN A 131 -13.96 -5.69 3.97
CA GLN A 131 -13.10 -5.16 5.03
C GLN A 131 -13.68 -3.86 5.60
N ILE A 132 -13.82 -3.80 6.92
CA ILE A 132 -14.09 -2.57 7.66
C ILE A 132 -12.84 -2.24 8.48
N LEU A 133 -12.16 -1.16 8.11
CA LEU A 133 -10.97 -0.70 8.79
C LEU A 133 -11.37 0.18 9.97
N MET A 134 -10.84 -0.14 11.16
CA MET A 134 -11.16 0.48 12.43
C MET A 134 -9.87 0.96 13.11
N TYR A 135 -9.80 2.25 13.44
CA TYR A 135 -8.71 2.84 14.20
C TYR A 135 -9.26 3.74 15.33
N ALA A 136 -8.73 3.57 16.55
CA ALA A 136 -9.18 4.32 17.73
C ALA A 136 -10.71 4.37 17.94
N GLY A 137 -11.39 3.26 17.64
CA GLY A 137 -12.86 3.16 17.75
C GLY A 137 -13.65 3.84 16.62
N ARG A 138 -12.96 4.36 15.58
CA ARG A 138 -13.58 4.98 14.41
C ARG A 138 -13.39 4.09 13.18
N GLN A 139 -14.46 3.96 12.40
CA GLN A 139 -14.36 3.39 11.05
C GLN A 139 -13.67 4.40 10.12
N LEU A 140 -12.76 3.90 9.29
CA LEU A 140 -12.08 4.69 8.27
C LEU A 140 -12.81 4.57 6.92
N GLU A 141 -12.91 5.68 6.20
CA GLU A 141 -13.58 5.75 4.91
C GLU A 141 -12.60 5.54 3.75
N ASP A 142 -13.04 4.89 2.67
CA ASP A 142 -12.17 4.46 1.55
C ASP A 142 -11.38 5.60 0.89
N ASN A 143 -11.95 6.79 0.86
CA ASN A 143 -11.35 7.99 0.26
C ASN A 143 -10.45 8.79 1.23
N GLN A 144 -10.44 8.43 2.51
CA GLN A 144 -9.64 9.12 3.53
C GLN A 144 -8.15 8.79 3.34
N LEU A 145 -7.30 9.81 3.48
CA LEU A 145 -5.85 9.63 3.46
C LEU A 145 -5.35 9.14 4.81
N LEU A 146 -4.32 8.30 4.85
CA LEU A 146 -3.75 7.81 6.11
C LEU A 146 -3.18 8.95 6.98
N SER A 147 -2.68 10.03 6.36
CA SER A 147 -2.30 11.28 7.05
C SER A 147 -3.42 11.91 7.86
N GLN A 148 -4.69 11.68 7.49
CA GLN A 148 -5.88 12.23 8.16
C GLN A 148 -6.43 11.29 9.25
N CYS A 149 -5.90 10.08 9.35
CA CYS A 149 -6.35 9.05 10.29
C CYS A 149 -5.56 9.06 11.61
N ASP A 150 -4.58 9.96 11.76
CA ASP A 150 -3.63 10.00 12.88
C ASP A 150 -2.88 8.68 13.12
N LEU A 151 -2.81 7.82 12.11
CA LEU A 151 -2.05 6.57 12.15
C LEU A 151 -0.56 6.86 12.24
N ARG A 152 0.13 6.17 13.15
CA ARG A 152 1.57 6.27 13.37
C ARG A 152 2.26 4.94 13.06
N ASN A 153 3.58 5.00 12.94
CA ASN A 153 4.42 3.82 12.80
C ASN A 153 4.15 2.83 13.94
N GLU A 154 4.09 1.54 13.60
CA GLU A 154 3.87 0.40 14.48
C GLU A 154 2.53 0.39 15.25
N GLN A 155 1.58 1.27 14.89
CA GLN A 155 0.24 1.26 15.50
C GLN A 155 -0.64 0.13 14.95
N PRO A 156 -1.51 -0.46 15.78
CA PRO A 156 -2.45 -1.47 15.33
C PRO A 156 -3.67 -0.84 14.64
N LEU A 157 -3.92 -1.27 13.40
CA LEU A 157 -5.16 -1.07 12.68
C LEU A 157 -6.00 -2.34 12.77
N HIS A 158 -7.26 -2.23 13.21
CA HIS A 158 -8.14 -3.38 13.30
C HIS A 158 -8.96 -3.51 12.02
N VAL A 159 -9.15 -4.74 11.55
CA VAL A 159 -9.99 -5.04 10.40
C VAL A 159 -11.09 -6.00 10.84
N LEU A 160 -12.33 -5.55 10.72
CA LEU A 160 -13.49 -6.39 10.87
C LEU A 160 -13.87 -6.94 9.49
N VAL A 161 -14.13 -8.25 9.44
CA VAL A 161 -14.63 -8.89 8.23
C VAL A 161 -16.14 -8.77 8.26
N SER A 162 -16.69 -7.93 7.38
CA SER A 162 -18.12 -7.84 7.13
C SER A 162 -18.34 -8.33 5.72
N PRO A 163 -18.65 -9.63 5.51
CA PRO A 163 -19.02 -10.11 4.20
C PRO A 163 -20.21 -9.26 3.75
N VAL A 164 -20.05 -8.43 2.71
CA VAL A 164 -21.23 -7.83 2.07
C VAL A 164 -22.09 -9.01 1.73
N ASP A 165 -23.33 -9.00 2.15
CA ASP A 165 -24.06 -10.24 2.23
C ASP A 165 -24.70 -10.60 0.86
N LYS A 166 -23.82 -10.60 -0.14
CA LYS A 166 -23.94 -10.94 -1.55
C LYS A 166 -22.73 -11.81 -1.93
N LEU A 167 -22.65 -13.02 -1.36
CA LEU A 167 -21.77 -14.06 -1.88
C LEU A 167 -22.43 -14.61 -3.14
N ARG A 168 -21.94 -14.27 -4.33
CA ARG A 168 -22.47 -14.86 -5.57
C ARG A 168 -21.81 -16.20 -5.83
N ILE A 169 -22.59 -17.29 -5.83
CA ILE A 169 -22.12 -18.63 -6.17
C ILE A 169 -22.71 -19.08 -7.51
N PHE A 170 -22.01 -20.00 -8.17
CA PHE A 170 -22.42 -20.63 -9.42
C PHE A 170 -22.67 -22.12 -9.17
N VAL A 171 -23.88 -22.59 -9.44
CA VAL A 171 -24.28 -23.98 -9.23
C VAL A 171 -24.52 -24.63 -10.57
N ASN A 172 -23.77 -25.69 -10.88
CA ASN A 172 -23.99 -26.48 -12.09
C ASN A 172 -25.10 -27.51 -11.83
N VAL A 173 -26.20 -27.42 -12.58
CA VAL A 173 -27.34 -28.30 -12.45
C VAL A 173 -27.34 -29.28 -13.60
N ARG A 174 -27.21 -30.57 -13.29
CA ARG A 174 -27.19 -31.68 -14.26
C ARG A 174 -26.08 -31.61 -15.32
N GLY A 175 -25.07 -30.75 -15.14
CA GLY A 175 -23.92 -30.65 -16.06
C GLY A 175 -24.17 -29.79 -17.31
N GLU A 176 -25.41 -29.33 -17.52
CA GLU A 176 -25.81 -28.64 -18.76
C GLU A 176 -26.04 -27.15 -18.54
N ARG A 177 -26.30 -26.72 -17.30
CA ARG A 177 -26.69 -25.34 -16.99
C ARG A 177 -26.04 -24.84 -15.71
N THR A 178 -25.57 -23.59 -15.74
CA THR A 178 -25.04 -22.90 -14.56
C THR A 178 -26.03 -21.85 -14.08
N VAL A 179 -26.43 -21.94 -12.81
CA VAL A 179 -27.28 -20.95 -12.14
C VAL A 179 -26.42 -20.06 -11.25
N SER A 180 -26.61 -18.75 -11.34
CA SER A 180 -25.97 -17.79 -10.45
C SER A 180 -26.95 -17.34 -9.37
N VAL A 181 -26.55 -17.44 -8.10
CA VAL A 181 -27.35 -17.03 -6.93
C VAL A 181 -26.51 -16.23 -5.96
N ASN A 182 -27.09 -15.16 -5.40
CA ASN A 182 -26.48 -14.40 -4.31
C ASN A 182 -26.93 -15.03 -2.98
N VAL A 183 -25.99 -15.55 -2.20
CA VAL A 183 -26.20 -16.21 -0.92
C VAL A 183 -25.55 -15.41 0.22
N LYS A 184 -25.93 -15.73 1.45
CA LYS A 184 -25.30 -15.23 2.68
C LYS A 184 -24.38 -16.31 3.23
N CYS A 185 -23.32 -15.94 3.95
CA CYS A 185 -22.36 -16.92 4.50
C CYS A 185 -22.94 -17.78 5.64
N TRP A 186 -24.13 -17.48 6.13
CA TRP A 186 -24.87 -18.27 7.13
C TRP A 186 -26.08 -19.01 6.56
N TYR A 187 -26.32 -18.98 5.25
CA TYR A 187 -27.37 -19.80 4.64
C TYR A 187 -26.98 -21.28 4.67
N THR A 188 -27.95 -22.13 5.02
CA THR A 188 -27.78 -23.57 4.95
C THR A 188 -27.84 -24.05 3.50
N VAL A 189 -27.33 -25.26 3.23
CA VAL A 189 -27.49 -25.90 1.91
C VAL A 189 -28.97 -26.03 1.53
N ALA A 190 -29.88 -26.21 2.50
CA ALA A 190 -31.32 -26.28 2.25
C ALA A 190 -31.88 -24.94 1.77
N ASP A 191 -31.48 -23.82 2.38
CA ASP A 191 -31.87 -22.47 1.94
C ASP A 191 -31.40 -22.20 0.51
N VAL A 192 -30.16 -22.58 0.18
CA VAL A 192 -29.61 -22.42 -1.17
C VAL A 192 -30.36 -23.29 -2.19
N LYS A 193 -30.72 -24.54 -1.84
CA LYS A 193 -31.55 -25.39 -2.72
C LYS A 193 -32.92 -24.77 -2.99
N LEU A 194 -33.59 -24.27 -1.95
CA LEU A 194 -34.89 -23.61 -2.05
C LEU A 194 -34.84 -22.36 -2.94
N MET A 195 -33.77 -21.55 -2.83
CA MET A 195 -33.55 -20.38 -3.69
C MET A 195 -33.37 -20.75 -5.18
N ILE A 196 -32.71 -21.87 -5.47
CA ILE A 196 -32.54 -22.36 -6.85
C ILE A 196 -33.88 -22.86 -7.40
N GLU A 197 -34.61 -23.68 -6.64
CA GLU A 197 -35.92 -24.23 -7.02
C GLU A 197 -36.94 -23.12 -7.33
N THR A 198 -37.08 -22.14 -6.44
CA THR A 198 -37.99 -21.01 -6.64
C THR A 198 -37.63 -20.14 -7.84
N SER A 199 -36.33 -19.97 -8.14
CA SER A 199 -35.90 -19.21 -9.32
C SER A 199 -36.21 -19.92 -10.65
N GLU A 200 -36.27 -21.25 -10.64
CA GLU A 200 -36.58 -22.08 -11.82
C GLU A 200 -38.09 -22.13 -12.09
N ASP A 201 -38.90 -22.24 -11.04
CA ASP A 201 -40.36 -22.23 -11.17
C ASP A 201 -40.90 -20.91 -11.75
N ILE A 202 -40.27 -19.79 -11.37
CA ILE A 202 -40.61 -18.48 -11.93
C ILE A 202 -40.23 -18.41 -13.42
N LYS A 203 -39.07 -18.94 -13.83
CA LYS A 203 -38.64 -18.96 -15.24
C LYS A 203 -39.51 -19.87 -16.11
N ARG A 204 -39.92 -21.04 -15.61
CA ARG A 204 -40.83 -21.95 -16.31
C ARG A 204 -42.22 -21.35 -16.54
N ARG A 205 -42.68 -20.48 -15.64
CA ARG A 205 -43.97 -19.78 -15.80
C ARG A 205 -43.94 -18.62 -16.79
N GLN A 206 -42.75 -18.10 -17.14
CA GLN A 206 -42.60 -16.96 -18.05
C GLN A 206 -42.30 -17.37 -19.51
N ASN A 207 -41.92 -18.62 -19.77
CA ASN A 207 -41.76 -19.19 -21.11
C ASN A 207 -42.75 -20.37 -21.30
N PRO A 208 -43.98 -20.12 -21.78
CA PRO A 208 -44.92 -21.18 -22.15
C PRO A 208 -44.49 -21.95 -23.40
#